data_AF-A0A9X3NGI1-F1
#
_entry.id   AF-A0A9X3NGI1-F1
#
_cell.length_a   1.000
_cell.length_b   1.000
_cell.length_c   1.000
_cell.angle_alpha   90.00
_cell.angle_beta   90.00
_cell.angle_gamma   90.00
#
_symmetry.space_group_name_H-M   'P 1'
#
loop_
_entity.id
_entity.type
_entity.pdbx_description
1 polymer ?
#
loop_
_entity_poly.entity_id
_entity_poly.type
_entity_poly.pdbx_seq_one_letter_code
_entity_poly.pdbx_strand_id
1 'polypeptide(L)'
;TEWADKPIEEVLKNLDSLPADAPVTPAPGLAAPATAAPDLVAPTENVPPAPGLAAPTEDAPAAPDVAAPTEDVSATPTSDLVAPPDAARLTTYTGRFPVPFVESPGLGPAVPPAPDGSATWLATGVTSAPKAGRFVRLEDPAAAYRPVLLASVAARAAAKEVADAFLTSVVPAPGLRKALVELAREDSVTAGALLAGLLPAQGVVLGEPLSYDLTVRGFGTFAVTVGDGGAEIQRLARRRPRKEAAFHLSGEPLVLAELLAGDRTRIGRFRPGARVTGRRKRAKALRTLPAASLSLAEAVLAGARLEPSLVYAALPYAVAPEWTRGHVFTVAQEITELGPRAWYVTARDGVRLSVVEHAAGAAADATVTMSRAAFDRLLKGERATPGDLPVIRGDRKAVATLKRWTDLARS
;
A
#
# COMPACT_ATOMS: atom_id res chain seq x y z
N THR A 1 2.51 -49.10 -12.13
CA THR A 1 1.70 -49.25 -10.91
C THR A 1 2.66 -49.57 -9.79
N GLU A 2 2.47 -48.98 -8.61
CA GLU A 2 3.20 -49.28 -7.36
C GLU A 2 4.52 -48.52 -7.07
N TRP A 3 4.52 -47.18 -7.14
CA TRP A 3 5.42 -46.32 -6.33
C TRP A 3 4.64 -45.07 -5.89
N ALA A 4 3.77 -45.24 -4.89
CA ALA A 4 3.14 -44.16 -4.14
C ALA A 4 3.10 -44.57 -2.66
N ASP A 5 3.29 -43.60 -1.78
CA ASP A 5 3.36 -43.69 -0.31
C ASP A 5 4.68 -44.20 0.31
N LYS A 6 5.60 -43.26 0.46
CA LYS A 6 6.40 -43.16 1.69
C LYS A 6 6.24 -41.77 2.31
N PRO A 7 5.95 -41.65 3.62
CA PRO A 7 5.83 -40.37 4.30
C PRO A 7 7.20 -39.69 4.45
N ILE A 8 7.20 -38.37 4.30
CA ILE A 8 8.36 -37.45 4.31
C ILE A 8 9.21 -37.55 5.61
N GLU A 9 8.68 -38.14 6.69
CA GLU A 9 9.41 -38.34 7.95
C GLU A 9 10.58 -39.34 7.84
N GLU A 10 10.58 -40.25 6.86
CA GLU A 10 11.66 -41.25 6.70
C GLU A 10 12.91 -40.69 6.00
N VAL A 11 12.78 -39.55 5.31
CA VAL A 11 13.92 -38.85 4.65
C VAL A 11 14.69 -37.96 5.64
N LEU A 12 14.04 -37.50 6.72
CA LEU A 12 14.66 -36.65 7.72
C LEU A 12 15.45 -37.44 8.79
N LYS A 13 15.17 -38.74 8.97
CA LYS A 13 15.91 -39.60 9.92
C LYS A 13 17.26 -40.11 9.41
N ASN A 14 17.50 -40.12 8.10
CA ASN A 14 18.74 -40.63 7.51
C ASN A 14 19.89 -39.60 7.45
N LEU A 15 19.68 -38.37 7.95
CA LEU A 15 20.72 -37.33 8.03
C LEU A 15 21.48 -37.30 9.37
N ASP A 16 21.03 -38.05 10.38
CA ASP A 16 21.65 -38.10 11.73
C ASP A 16 22.68 -39.22 11.92
N SER A 17 23.04 -39.96 10.85
CA SER A 17 23.96 -41.10 10.93
C SER A 17 25.24 -40.89 10.13
N LEU A 18 26.08 -39.94 10.55
CA LEU A 18 27.50 -39.89 10.15
C LEU A 18 28.37 -39.60 11.38
N PRO A 19 29.47 -40.36 11.59
CA PRO A 19 30.29 -40.23 12.79
C PRO A 19 31.10 -38.92 12.76
N ALA A 20 31.02 -38.19 13.87
CA ALA A 20 31.87 -37.05 14.16
C ALA A 20 33.18 -37.54 14.77
N ASP A 21 34.29 -37.47 14.03
CA ASP A 21 35.62 -37.36 14.62
C ASP A 21 36.66 -36.89 13.60
N ALA A 22 37.15 -35.67 13.78
CA ALA A 22 38.47 -35.23 13.37
C ALA A 22 38.88 -34.01 14.22
N PRO A 23 39.99 -34.07 14.98
CA PRO A 23 40.43 -32.95 15.79
C PRO A 23 41.10 -31.89 14.92
N VAL A 24 40.60 -30.65 14.98
CA VAL A 24 41.25 -29.48 14.37
C VAL A 24 42.26 -28.92 15.37
N THR A 25 43.53 -28.96 15.00
CA THR A 25 44.66 -28.31 15.69
C THR A 25 44.58 -26.78 15.50
N PRO A 26 44.71 -25.96 16.55
CA PRO A 26 44.79 -24.50 16.39
C PRO A 26 46.21 -24.06 16.02
N ALA A 27 46.34 -23.26 14.96
CA ALA A 27 47.57 -22.52 14.64
C ALA A 27 47.60 -21.16 15.39
N PRO A 28 48.80 -20.62 15.69
CA PRO A 28 48.97 -19.65 16.76
C PRO A 28 48.98 -18.19 16.29
N GLY A 29 48.59 -17.31 17.23
CA GLY A 29 49.32 -16.06 17.52
C GLY A 29 49.30 -14.95 16.48
N LEU A 30 48.40 -13.99 16.66
CA LEU A 30 48.65 -12.60 16.26
C LEU A 30 48.33 -11.66 17.41
N ALA A 31 49.37 -10.94 17.78
CA ALA A 31 49.49 -10.10 18.96
C ALA A 31 48.58 -8.86 18.89
N ALA A 32 48.06 -8.49 20.05
CA ALA A 32 47.48 -7.19 20.32
C ALA A 32 48.58 -6.11 20.37
N PRO A 33 48.33 -4.91 19.84
CA PRO A 33 49.01 -3.71 20.32
C PRO A 33 48.14 -2.99 21.35
N ALA A 34 48.84 -2.57 22.41
CA ALA A 34 48.37 -1.84 23.56
C ALA A 34 47.99 -0.38 23.25
N THR A 35 46.97 0.08 23.96
CA THR A 35 46.82 1.35 24.68
C THR A 35 47.52 2.61 24.15
N ALA A 36 46.73 3.62 23.78
CA ALA A 36 47.05 5.02 24.07
C ALA A 36 45.74 5.85 24.10
N ALA A 37 45.36 6.28 25.30
CA ALA A 37 44.41 7.37 25.51
C ALA A 37 45.13 8.71 25.35
N PRO A 38 44.44 9.75 24.85
CA PRO A 38 44.74 11.10 25.30
C PRO A 38 43.53 11.81 25.91
N ASP A 39 43.86 12.57 26.95
CA ASP A 39 43.06 13.48 27.75
C ASP A 39 42.42 14.64 26.97
N LEU A 40 41.23 15.01 27.44
CA LEU A 40 40.69 16.36 27.66
C LEU A 40 41.21 17.53 26.82
N VAL A 41 40.33 18.15 26.02
CA VAL A 41 40.04 19.60 26.06
C VAL A 41 38.62 19.85 25.57
N ALA A 42 37.79 20.47 26.40
CA ALA A 42 36.48 21.01 26.04
C ALA A 42 36.64 22.42 25.43
N PRO A 43 36.00 22.74 24.29
CA PRO A 43 35.86 24.12 23.85
C PRO A 43 34.58 24.73 24.43
N THR A 44 34.74 25.67 25.36
CA THR A 44 33.76 26.72 25.68
C THR A 44 33.57 27.61 24.47
N GLU A 45 32.41 27.53 23.81
CA GLU A 45 32.02 28.47 22.77
C GLU A 45 30.92 29.42 23.27
N ASN A 46 31.40 30.63 23.51
CA ASN A 46 30.74 31.93 23.59
C ASN A 46 29.40 32.03 22.84
N VAL A 47 28.29 32.14 23.58
CA VAL A 47 26.98 32.53 23.04
C VAL A 47 26.81 34.05 23.24
N PRO A 48 26.67 34.86 22.17
CA PRO A 48 26.37 36.28 22.29
C PRO A 48 24.91 36.51 22.76
N PRO A 49 24.65 37.56 23.57
CA PRO A 49 23.32 37.82 24.11
C PRO A 49 22.34 38.32 23.03
N ALA A 50 21.12 37.78 23.09
CA ALA A 50 20.00 38.18 22.24
C ALA A 50 19.59 39.66 22.48
N PRO A 51 19.27 40.41 21.42
CA PRO A 51 18.77 41.77 21.57
C PRO A 51 17.27 41.79 21.92
N GLY A 52 16.97 42.46 23.04
CA GLY A 52 15.86 43.40 23.21
C GLY A 52 14.45 42.98 22.78
N LEU A 53 13.67 42.52 23.76
CA LEU A 53 12.20 42.61 23.76
C LEU A 53 11.78 44.09 23.67
N ALA A 54 11.29 44.51 22.51
CA ALA A 54 10.52 45.73 22.36
C ALA A 54 9.03 45.40 22.53
N ALA A 55 8.41 46.05 23.52
CA ALA A 55 6.98 46.03 23.75
C ALA A 55 6.22 46.69 22.58
N PRO A 56 5.13 46.11 22.08
CA PRO A 56 4.17 46.85 21.28
C PRO A 56 3.17 47.56 22.20
N THR A 57 3.23 48.89 22.10
CA THR A 57 2.31 49.91 22.60
C THR A 57 0.86 49.58 22.23
N GLU A 58 -0.03 49.75 23.22
CA GLU A 58 -1.48 49.92 23.05
C GLU A 58 -1.77 51.01 22.01
N ASP A 59 -2.53 50.66 20.97
CA ASP A 59 -3.32 51.67 20.27
C ASP A 59 -4.66 51.06 19.87
N ALA A 60 -5.68 51.41 20.66
CA ALA A 60 -7.07 50.99 20.51
C ALA A 60 -7.83 52.09 19.77
N PRO A 61 -8.40 51.83 18.58
CA PRO A 61 -9.37 52.73 17.99
C PRO A 61 -10.78 52.44 18.51
N ALA A 62 -11.40 53.54 18.93
CA ALA A 62 -12.76 53.72 19.41
C ALA A 62 -13.84 52.99 18.60
N ALA A 63 -14.80 52.44 19.35
CA ALA A 63 -16.10 52.04 18.85
C ALA A 63 -16.94 53.28 18.44
N PRO A 64 -17.67 53.23 17.31
CA PRO A 64 -18.82 54.09 17.12
C PRO A 64 -20.09 53.41 17.64
N ASP A 65 -20.69 54.11 18.59
CA ASP A 65 -22.05 54.03 19.09
C ASP A 65 -23.05 54.24 17.93
N VAL A 66 -23.91 53.24 17.66
CA VAL A 66 -25.10 53.41 16.81
C VAL A 66 -26.28 52.65 17.42
N ALA A 67 -27.06 53.42 18.16
CA ALA A 67 -28.52 53.44 18.26
C ALA A 67 -29.34 52.27 17.68
N ALA A 68 -30.21 51.75 18.57
CA ALA A 68 -31.40 50.97 18.26
C ALA A 68 -32.36 51.69 17.28
N PRO A 69 -33.25 50.93 16.63
CA PRO A 69 -34.64 51.11 17.00
C PRO A 69 -35.39 49.80 17.23
N THR A 70 -36.17 49.81 18.31
CA THR A 70 -37.45 49.13 18.47
C THR A 70 -38.33 49.30 17.24
N GLU A 71 -38.81 48.22 16.64
CA GLU A 71 -40.20 48.13 16.18
C GLU A 71 -40.76 46.73 16.39
N ASP A 72 -42.00 46.78 16.84
CA ASP A 72 -42.87 45.77 17.41
C ASP A 72 -43.92 45.46 16.34
N VAL A 73 -43.96 44.24 15.79
CA VAL A 73 -45.13 43.80 15.00
C VAL A 73 -45.41 42.33 15.25
N SER A 74 -46.42 42.13 16.10
CA SER A 74 -47.26 40.93 16.16
C SER A 74 -47.97 40.68 14.83
N ALA A 75 -47.92 39.46 14.30
CA ALA A 75 -49.03 38.82 13.56
C ALA A 75 -48.75 37.33 13.31
N THR A 76 -49.59 36.48 13.91
CA THR A 76 -49.86 35.09 13.47
C THR A 76 -51.10 35.07 12.55
N PRO A 77 -51.59 33.92 12.05
CA PRO A 77 -51.27 33.37 10.74
C PRO A 77 -52.51 33.25 9.82
N THR A 78 -52.37 33.50 8.52
CA THR A 78 -53.43 33.17 7.56
C THR A 78 -53.05 31.90 6.80
N SER A 79 -53.80 30.84 7.09
CA SER A 79 -53.94 29.68 6.22
C SER A 79 -54.68 30.11 4.95
N ASP A 80 -54.10 29.87 3.79
CA ASP A 80 -54.88 29.76 2.56
C ASP A 80 -54.47 28.52 1.78
N LEU A 81 -55.47 27.66 1.58
CA LEU A 81 -55.49 26.55 0.66
C LEU A 81 -55.30 27.10 -0.76
N VAL A 82 -54.28 26.61 -1.47
CA VAL A 82 -54.27 26.65 -2.93
C VAL A 82 -54.20 25.23 -3.46
N ALA A 83 -55.28 24.87 -4.17
CA ALA A 83 -55.48 23.65 -4.93
C ALA A 83 -54.44 23.51 -6.08
N PRO A 84 -54.20 22.28 -6.56
CA PRO A 84 -53.12 22.01 -7.51
C PRO A 84 -53.52 22.42 -8.93
N PRO A 85 -52.60 22.95 -9.75
CA PRO A 85 -52.81 22.97 -11.19
C PRO A 85 -52.51 21.60 -11.79
N ASP A 86 -53.44 21.26 -12.66
CA ASP A 86 -53.57 20.09 -13.50
C ASP A 86 -52.43 19.93 -14.51
N ALA A 87 -52.40 18.73 -15.08
CA ALA A 87 -51.46 18.24 -16.05
C ALA A 87 -51.30 19.12 -17.30
N ALA A 88 -50.04 19.21 -17.77
CA ALA A 88 -49.59 19.16 -19.17
C ALA A 88 -48.48 20.18 -19.43
N ARG A 89 -47.26 19.67 -19.61
CA ARG A 89 -46.32 20.03 -20.71
C ARG A 89 -45.00 19.29 -20.48
N LEU A 90 -44.85 18.17 -21.17
CA LEU A 90 -43.55 17.62 -21.51
C LEU A 90 -42.90 18.57 -22.53
N THR A 91 -42.04 19.46 -22.06
CA THR A 91 -41.08 20.16 -22.91
C THR A 91 -39.77 19.38 -22.87
N THR A 92 -39.45 18.77 -24.00
CA THR A 92 -38.15 18.19 -24.32
C THR A 92 -37.10 19.30 -24.26
N TYR A 93 -36.25 19.28 -23.23
CA TYR A 93 -35.10 20.19 -23.14
C TYR A 93 -33.88 19.54 -23.79
N THR A 94 -33.69 19.77 -25.08
CA THR A 94 -32.42 19.56 -25.77
C THR A 94 -31.55 20.80 -25.58
N GLY A 95 -30.87 20.86 -24.43
CA GLY A 95 -29.85 21.86 -24.14
C GLY A 95 -28.57 21.54 -24.91
N ARG A 96 -28.40 22.20 -26.06
CA ARG A 96 -27.19 22.22 -26.89
C ARG A 96 -26.19 23.20 -26.25
N PHE A 97 -25.11 22.69 -25.66
CA PHE A 97 -24.00 23.54 -25.23
C PHE A 97 -23.12 23.88 -26.44
N PRO A 98 -22.68 25.15 -26.61
CA PRO A 98 -21.70 25.52 -27.61
C PRO A 98 -20.30 25.08 -27.16
N VAL A 99 -19.68 24.17 -27.91
CA VAL A 99 -18.24 23.92 -27.87
C VAL A 99 -17.54 24.90 -28.81
N PRO A 100 -16.47 25.60 -28.38
CA PRO A 100 -15.65 26.37 -29.31
C PRO A 100 -14.93 25.41 -30.26
N PHE A 101 -15.25 25.58 -31.55
CA PHE A 101 -14.59 24.93 -32.67
C PHE A 101 -13.18 25.52 -32.81
N VAL A 102 -12.16 24.68 -32.66
CA VAL A 102 -10.77 25.02 -33.00
C VAL A 102 -10.54 24.57 -34.44
N GLU A 103 -10.36 25.53 -35.34
CA GLU A 103 -9.95 25.32 -36.73
C GLU A 103 -8.61 24.55 -36.77
N SER A 104 -8.62 23.40 -37.45
CA SER A 104 -7.41 22.72 -37.90
C SER A 104 -7.13 23.14 -39.35
N PRO A 105 -5.98 23.75 -39.66
CA PRO A 105 -5.62 24.04 -41.04
C PRO A 105 -5.11 22.79 -41.75
N GLY A 106 -5.85 22.36 -42.77
CA GLY A 106 -5.36 22.25 -44.16
C GLY A 106 -4.30 21.20 -44.53
N LEU A 107 -4.78 20.18 -45.25
CA LEU A 107 -4.24 19.65 -46.53
C LEU A 107 -2.76 19.20 -46.62
N GLY A 108 -2.57 17.88 -46.58
CA GLY A 108 -1.46 17.18 -47.25
C GLY A 108 -2.00 16.26 -48.37
N PRO A 109 -1.33 16.15 -49.53
CA PRO A 109 -1.89 15.52 -50.72
C PRO A 109 -1.82 14.00 -50.75
N ALA A 110 -2.69 13.45 -51.59
CA ALA A 110 -3.01 12.05 -51.82
C ALA A 110 -1.81 11.18 -52.25
N VAL A 111 -1.75 9.98 -51.64
CA VAL A 111 -0.87 8.88 -52.01
C VAL A 111 -1.51 8.08 -53.16
N PRO A 112 -0.84 7.86 -54.30
CA PRO A 112 -1.34 7.00 -55.37
C PRO A 112 -1.11 5.49 -55.07
N PRO A 113 -1.91 4.60 -55.67
CA PRO A 113 -1.81 3.15 -55.46
C PRO A 113 -0.61 2.53 -56.21
N ALA A 114 0.06 1.58 -55.57
CA ALA A 114 1.13 0.78 -56.17
C ALA A 114 0.55 -0.36 -57.04
N PRO A 115 1.14 -0.66 -58.20
CA PRO A 115 0.78 -1.81 -59.03
C PRO A 115 1.58 -3.07 -58.69
N ASP A 116 0.96 -4.22 -58.98
CA ASP A 116 1.57 -5.55 -59.10
C ASP A 116 2.75 -5.58 -60.08
N GLY A 117 3.76 -6.42 -59.82
CA GLY A 117 4.76 -6.76 -60.85
C GLY A 117 6.10 -7.27 -60.31
N SER A 118 6.20 -8.60 -60.25
CA SER A 118 7.39 -9.43 -60.47
C SER A 118 8.65 -8.78 -61.07
N ALA A 119 9.82 -9.01 -60.45
CA ALA A 119 11.08 -9.26 -61.15
C ALA A 119 12.16 -9.85 -60.20
N THR A 120 12.33 -11.16 -60.31
CA THR A 120 13.59 -11.89 -60.48
C THR A 120 14.90 -11.11 -60.27
N TRP A 121 15.71 -11.54 -59.29
CA TRP A 121 17.16 -11.43 -59.40
C TRP A 121 17.84 -12.75 -59.03
N LEU A 122 18.78 -13.09 -59.90
CA LEU A 122 19.46 -14.36 -60.06
C LEU A 122 20.43 -14.67 -58.93
N ALA A 123 20.50 -15.96 -58.62
CA ALA A 123 21.57 -16.59 -57.89
C ALA A 123 22.90 -16.49 -58.64
N THR A 124 23.98 -16.24 -57.91
CA THR A 124 25.33 -16.70 -58.30
C THR A 124 26.00 -17.20 -57.04
N GLY A 125 26.21 -18.52 -57.00
CA GLY A 125 26.94 -19.18 -55.94
C GLY A 125 28.44 -19.00 -56.12
N VAL A 126 29.17 -18.90 -55.00
CA VAL A 126 30.55 -19.35 -54.91
C VAL A 126 30.72 -20.07 -53.58
N THR A 127 30.96 -21.37 -53.72
CA THR A 127 31.45 -22.33 -52.73
C THR A 127 32.84 -21.92 -52.24
N SER A 128 33.05 -21.84 -50.92
CA SER A 128 34.40 -22.09 -50.36
C SER A 128 34.31 -22.44 -48.86
N ALA A 129 34.75 -23.66 -48.55
CA ALA A 129 35.10 -24.15 -47.23
C ALA A 129 36.47 -24.86 -47.38
N PRO A 130 37.16 -25.25 -46.31
CA PRO A 130 37.62 -24.44 -45.18
C PRO A 130 39.16 -24.54 -45.05
N LYS A 131 39.81 -23.58 -44.37
CA LYS A 131 41.21 -23.75 -43.93
C LYS A 131 41.25 -23.89 -42.41
N ALA A 132 41.64 -25.09 -41.97
CA ALA A 132 41.78 -25.47 -40.58
C ALA A 132 42.81 -24.58 -39.85
N GLY A 133 42.30 -23.69 -39.01
CA GLY A 133 43.05 -23.00 -37.98
C GLY A 133 42.87 -23.71 -36.65
N ARG A 134 43.97 -24.24 -36.11
CA ARG A 134 44.08 -24.91 -34.80
C ARG A 134 43.76 -23.89 -33.69
N PHE A 135 42.54 -23.92 -33.15
CA PHE A 135 42.20 -23.19 -31.93
C PHE A 135 42.66 -24.00 -30.72
N VAL A 136 43.54 -23.39 -29.93
CA VAL A 136 43.87 -23.84 -28.58
C VAL A 136 42.62 -23.62 -27.73
N ARG A 137 42.07 -24.72 -27.20
CA ARG A 137 40.98 -24.73 -26.24
C ARG A 137 41.50 -24.16 -24.93
N LEU A 138 41.21 -22.89 -24.67
CA LEU A 138 41.40 -22.30 -23.34
C LEU A 138 40.25 -22.81 -22.47
N GLU A 139 40.57 -23.72 -21.55
CA GLU A 139 39.63 -24.17 -20.53
C GLU A 139 39.17 -22.97 -19.70
N ASP A 140 37.86 -22.87 -19.51
CA ASP A 140 37.20 -21.81 -18.75
C ASP A 140 37.28 -22.15 -17.25
N PRO A 141 38.05 -21.42 -16.42
CA PRO A 141 38.16 -21.70 -14.99
C PRO A 141 37.02 -21.07 -14.16
N ALA A 142 35.97 -20.51 -14.78
CA ALA A 142 34.91 -19.81 -14.05
C ALA A 142 33.75 -20.70 -13.53
N ALA A 143 33.79 -22.02 -13.76
CA ALA A 143 32.75 -22.95 -13.30
C ALA A 143 32.96 -23.53 -11.88
N ALA A 144 34.07 -23.20 -11.22
CA ALA A 144 34.42 -23.75 -9.91
C ALA A 144 34.49 -22.67 -8.85
N TYR A 145 33.33 -22.22 -8.33
CA TYR A 145 33.11 -21.89 -6.91
C TYR A 145 31.71 -21.26 -6.75
N ARG A 146 30.70 -22.09 -6.47
CA ARG A 146 29.50 -21.63 -5.75
C ARG A 146 29.62 -22.14 -4.33
N PRO A 147 30.09 -21.34 -3.36
CA PRO A 147 30.04 -21.75 -1.97
C PRO A 147 28.57 -21.85 -1.56
N VAL A 148 28.08 -23.08 -1.42
CA VAL A 148 26.83 -23.38 -0.72
C VAL A 148 27.13 -23.14 0.76
N LEU A 149 26.88 -21.92 1.24
CA LEU A 149 26.94 -21.61 2.66
C LEU A 149 25.74 -22.28 3.35
N LEU A 150 25.94 -23.52 3.81
CA LEU A 150 25.05 -24.16 4.76
C LEU A 150 25.15 -23.37 6.08
N ALA A 151 24.21 -22.46 6.30
CA ALA A 151 24.05 -21.84 7.61
C ALA A 151 23.91 -22.96 8.66
N SER A 152 24.84 -23.01 9.61
CA SER A 152 24.85 -24.03 10.65
C SER A 152 23.54 -24.00 11.44
N VAL A 153 23.13 -25.15 11.97
CA VAL A 153 21.93 -25.27 12.82
C VAL A 153 21.99 -24.28 13.97
N ALA A 154 23.18 -24.05 14.53
CA ALA A 154 23.43 -23.06 15.58
C ALA A 154 23.16 -21.60 15.11
N ALA A 155 23.57 -21.22 13.89
CA ALA A 155 23.28 -19.89 13.35
C ALA A 155 21.78 -19.66 13.14
N ARG A 156 21.04 -20.69 12.75
CA ARG A 156 19.57 -20.63 12.63
C ARG A 156 18.88 -20.52 13.98
N ALA A 157 19.35 -21.26 14.98
CA ALA A 157 18.83 -21.19 16.35
C ALA A 157 19.06 -19.80 16.98
N ALA A 158 20.29 -19.26 16.86
CA ALA A 158 20.61 -17.93 17.35
C ALA A 158 19.80 -16.83 16.64
N ALA A 159 19.60 -16.92 15.32
CA ALA A 159 18.74 -16.00 14.59
C ALA A 159 17.28 -16.06 15.05
N LYS A 160 16.79 -17.25 15.43
CA LYS A 160 15.45 -17.44 15.98
C LYS A 160 15.31 -16.85 17.38
N GLU A 161 16.27 -17.06 18.27
CA GLU A 161 16.24 -16.49 19.63
C GLU A 161 16.30 -14.96 19.61
N VAL A 162 17.13 -14.37 18.75
CA VAL A 162 17.16 -12.90 18.56
C VAL A 162 15.85 -12.39 17.97
N ALA A 163 15.21 -13.16 17.07
CA ALA A 163 13.89 -12.82 16.55
C ALA A 163 12.82 -12.85 17.66
N ASP A 164 12.77 -13.92 18.45
CA ASP A 164 11.79 -14.14 19.53
C ASP A 164 11.96 -13.13 20.69
N ALA A 165 13.20 -12.84 21.08
CA ALA A 165 13.49 -11.82 22.10
C ALA A 165 13.01 -10.43 21.68
N PHE A 166 13.18 -10.07 20.41
CA PHE A 166 12.64 -8.82 19.87
C PHE A 166 11.11 -8.84 19.82
N LEU A 167 10.49 -9.93 19.37
CA LEU A 167 9.02 -10.03 19.30
C LEU A 167 8.37 -9.79 20.67
N THR A 168 9.06 -10.17 21.74
CA THR A 168 8.60 -10.01 23.12
C THR A 168 8.75 -8.56 23.63
N SER A 169 9.65 -7.76 23.05
CA SER A 169 9.90 -6.35 23.41
C SER A 169 9.32 -5.34 22.43
N VAL A 170 8.68 -5.80 21.35
CA VAL A 170 8.18 -4.95 20.27
C VAL A 170 6.80 -4.42 20.64
N VAL A 171 6.69 -3.08 20.68
CA VAL A 171 5.40 -2.38 20.71
C VAL A 171 4.52 -2.96 19.60
N PRO A 172 3.31 -3.46 19.90
CA PRO A 172 2.46 -4.10 18.90
C PRO A 172 2.23 -3.12 17.74
N ALA A 173 2.20 -3.66 16.52
CA ALA A 173 1.91 -2.86 15.35
C ALA A 173 0.63 -2.06 15.59
N PRO A 174 0.53 -0.81 15.11
CA PRO A 174 -0.71 -0.05 15.12
C PRO A 174 -1.92 -0.84 14.57
N GLY A 175 -1.67 -1.85 13.74
CA GLY A 175 -2.66 -2.64 13.05
C GLY A 175 -3.26 -1.87 11.88
N LEU A 176 -3.77 -2.60 10.89
CA LEU A 176 -4.31 -2.04 9.65
C LEU A 176 -5.34 -0.92 9.88
N ARG A 177 -6.16 -1.05 10.92
CA ARG A 177 -7.24 -0.11 11.23
C ARG A 177 -6.73 1.24 11.72
N LYS A 178 -5.77 1.24 12.64
CA LYS A 178 -5.16 2.48 13.12
C LYS A 178 -4.36 3.14 11.99
N ALA A 179 -3.65 2.33 11.18
CA ALA A 179 -2.96 2.83 10.00
C ALA A 179 -3.94 3.53 9.04
N LEU A 180 -5.13 2.96 8.82
CA LEU A 180 -6.17 3.56 7.98
C LEU A 180 -6.75 4.85 8.56
N VAL A 181 -6.94 4.94 9.89
CA VAL A 181 -7.40 6.18 10.54
C VAL A 181 -6.36 7.29 10.38
N GLU A 182 -5.09 7.01 10.65
CA GLU A 182 -4.02 8.01 10.49
C GLU A 182 -3.85 8.41 9.02
N LEU A 183 -3.87 7.45 8.08
CA LEU A 183 -3.87 7.75 6.65
C LEU A 183 -5.06 8.64 6.27
N ALA A 184 -6.26 8.38 6.79
CA ALA A 184 -7.44 9.17 6.45
C ALA A 184 -7.42 10.60 7.00
N ARG A 185 -6.61 10.89 8.03
CA ARG A 185 -6.37 12.25 8.52
C ARG A 185 -5.46 13.04 7.59
N GLU A 186 -4.47 12.37 7.00
CA GLU A 186 -3.44 13.00 6.16
C GLU A 186 -3.84 13.03 4.68
N ASP A 187 -4.36 11.93 4.16
CA ASP A 187 -4.84 11.77 2.79
C ASP A 187 -6.17 11.00 2.74
N SER A 188 -7.26 11.77 2.78
CA SER A 188 -8.61 11.21 2.74
C SER A 188 -8.94 10.47 1.43
N VAL A 189 -8.35 10.87 0.29
CA VAL A 189 -8.68 10.26 -1.01
C VAL A 189 -8.05 8.88 -1.10
N THR A 190 -6.77 8.77 -0.75
CA THR A 190 -6.06 7.47 -0.70
C THR A 190 -6.68 6.54 0.33
N ALA A 191 -7.07 7.06 1.51
CA ALA A 191 -7.81 6.26 2.48
C ALA A 191 -9.17 5.78 1.95
N GLY A 192 -9.89 6.62 1.20
CA GLY A 192 -11.15 6.24 0.55
C GLY A 192 -10.97 5.12 -0.48
N ALA A 193 -9.88 5.16 -1.24
CA ALA A 193 -9.52 4.12 -2.18
C ALA A 193 -9.14 2.80 -1.47
N LEU A 194 -8.35 2.88 -0.40
CA LEU A 194 -7.99 1.72 0.41
C LEU A 194 -9.23 1.08 1.08
N LEU A 195 -10.12 1.90 1.65
CA LEU A 195 -11.42 1.45 2.19
C LEU A 195 -12.23 0.66 1.17
N ALA A 196 -12.32 1.16 -0.06
CA ALA A 196 -13.04 0.48 -1.13
C ALA A 196 -12.37 -0.83 -1.56
N GLY A 197 -11.04 -0.85 -1.63
CA GLY A 197 -10.26 -2.06 -1.94
C GLY A 197 -10.39 -3.17 -0.89
N LEU A 198 -10.70 -2.80 0.36
CA LEU A 198 -10.94 -3.72 1.48
C LEU A 198 -12.39 -4.21 1.58
N LEU A 199 -13.34 -3.66 0.80
CA LEU A 199 -14.74 -4.08 0.88
C LEU A 199 -14.98 -5.58 0.67
N PRO A 200 -14.26 -6.30 -0.22
CA PRO A 200 -14.46 -7.75 -0.37
C PRO A 200 -14.26 -8.54 0.92
N ALA A 201 -13.33 -8.09 1.78
CA ALA A 201 -12.98 -8.77 3.02
C ALA A 201 -14.14 -8.89 4.01
N GLN A 202 -15.18 -8.05 3.89
CA GLN A 202 -16.34 -8.13 4.78
C GLN A 202 -17.15 -9.42 4.61
N GLY A 203 -17.04 -10.10 3.46
CA GLY A 203 -17.79 -11.32 3.17
C GLY A 203 -17.48 -12.46 4.12
N VAL A 204 -16.24 -12.53 4.60
CA VAL A 204 -15.80 -13.55 5.58
C VAL A 204 -16.31 -13.23 6.99
N VAL A 205 -16.55 -11.95 7.29
CA VAL A 205 -16.97 -11.49 8.62
C VAL A 205 -18.50 -11.53 8.79
N LEU A 206 -19.24 -11.26 7.72
CA LEU A 206 -20.69 -11.16 7.75
C LEU A 206 -21.32 -12.54 7.48
N GLY A 207 -21.98 -13.11 8.49
CA GLY A 207 -22.65 -14.42 8.37
C GLY A 207 -24.03 -14.39 7.71
N GLU A 208 -24.58 -13.21 7.40
CA GLU A 208 -25.89 -13.06 6.76
C GLU A 208 -25.78 -12.38 5.40
N PRO A 209 -26.56 -12.81 4.39
CA PRO A 209 -26.64 -12.12 3.11
C PRO A 209 -27.07 -10.65 3.27
N LEU A 210 -26.32 -9.73 2.65
CA LEU A 210 -26.51 -8.30 2.80
C LEU A 210 -26.23 -7.55 1.49
N SER A 211 -27.23 -6.84 0.96
CA SER A 211 -27.07 -5.93 -0.18
C SER A 211 -27.26 -4.48 0.28
N TYR A 212 -26.26 -3.64 0.07
CA TYR A 212 -26.31 -2.23 0.43
C TYR A 212 -25.46 -1.36 -0.50
N ASP A 213 -25.65 -0.05 -0.42
CA ASP A 213 -24.79 0.90 -1.13
C ASP A 213 -23.89 1.63 -0.12
N LEU A 214 -22.62 1.80 -0.48
CA LEU A 214 -21.65 2.60 0.25
C LEU A 214 -21.21 3.81 -0.59
N THR A 215 -21.41 5.03 -0.08
CA THR A 215 -20.79 6.23 -0.65
C THR A 215 -19.65 6.69 0.24
N VAL A 216 -18.43 6.62 -0.29
CA VAL A 216 -17.24 7.22 0.31
C VAL A 216 -17.10 8.63 -0.29
N ARG A 217 -17.36 9.67 0.53
CA ARG A 217 -17.30 11.07 0.06
C ARG A 217 -15.92 11.37 -0.52
N GLY A 218 -15.88 12.02 -1.68
CA GLY A 218 -14.65 12.33 -2.41
C GLY A 218 -14.10 11.20 -3.29
N PHE A 219 -14.57 9.94 -3.12
CA PHE A 219 -14.02 8.80 -3.87
C PHE A 219 -15.05 8.12 -4.80
N GLY A 220 -16.26 7.82 -4.31
CA GLY A 220 -17.29 7.20 -5.15
C GLY A 220 -18.41 6.50 -4.39
N THR A 221 -19.32 5.87 -5.16
CA THR A 221 -20.40 5.02 -4.64
C THR A 221 -20.21 3.60 -5.12
N PHE A 222 -20.47 2.62 -4.25
CA PHE A 222 -20.27 1.19 -4.48
C PHE A 222 -21.55 0.44 -4.09
N ALA A 223 -22.04 -0.41 -4.99
CA ALA A 223 -22.94 -1.50 -4.62
C ALA A 223 -22.10 -2.60 -3.98
N VAL A 224 -22.52 -3.02 -2.79
CA VAL A 224 -21.93 -4.12 -2.06
C VAL A 224 -22.99 -5.18 -1.88
N THR A 225 -22.70 -6.39 -2.36
CA THR A 225 -23.55 -7.57 -2.18
C THR A 225 -22.73 -8.64 -1.48
N VAL A 226 -23.14 -9.00 -0.27
CA VAL A 226 -22.48 -9.99 0.59
C VAL A 226 -23.30 -11.27 0.60
N GLY A 227 -22.65 -12.40 0.39
CA GLY A 227 -23.26 -13.73 0.34
C GLY A 227 -22.20 -14.82 0.14
N ASP A 228 -22.53 -16.06 0.50
CA ASP A 228 -21.68 -17.25 0.26
C ASP A 228 -20.23 -17.12 0.78
N GLY A 229 -20.01 -16.40 1.89
CA GLY A 229 -18.69 -16.16 2.47
C GLY A 229 -17.82 -15.14 1.72
N GLY A 230 -18.37 -14.47 0.70
CA GLY A 230 -17.68 -13.45 -0.08
C GLY A 230 -18.51 -12.16 -0.21
N ALA A 231 -17.93 -11.17 -0.89
CA ALA A 231 -18.64 -9.96 -1.26
C ALA A 231 -18.29 -9.52 -2.68
N GLU A 232 -19.31 -9.15 -3.45
CA GLU A 232 -19.19 -8.56 -4.77
C GLU A 232 -19.34 -7.04 -4.68
N ILE A 233 -18.39 -6.32 -5.30
CA ILE A 233 -18.28 -4.87 -5.23
C ILE A 233 -18.37 -4.33 -6.65
N GLN A 234 -19.37 -3.49 -6.89
CA GLN A 234 -19.55 -2.80 -8.17
C GLN A 234 -19.53 -1.30 -7.95
N ARG A 235 -18.64 -0.59 -8.64
CA ARG A 235 -18.65 0.89 -8.63
C ARG A 235 -19.88 1.39 -9.38
N LEU A 236 -20.60 2.33 -8.77
CA LEU A 236 -21.82 2.92 -9.33
C LEU A 236 -21.64 4.40 -9.61
N ALA A 237 -22.24 4.87 -10.71
CA ALA A 237 -22.36 6.31 -10.98
C ALA A 237 -23.35 6.99 -10.01
N ARG A 238 -24.40 6.27 -9.60
CA ARG A 238 -25.44 6.75 -8.67
C ARG A 238 -25.91 5.59 -7.79
N ARG A 239 -26.37 5.91 -6.58
CA ARG A 239 -26.97 4.92 -5.66
C ARG A 239 -28.17 4.22 -6.31
N ARG A 240 -28.35 2.95 -5.98
CA ARG A 240 -29.51 2.13 -6.36
C ARG A 240 -30.78 2.61 -5.63
N PRO A 241 -31.98 2.34 -6.19
CA PRO A 241 -33.23 2.62 -5.50
C PRO A 241 -33.41 1.74 -4.26
N ARG A 242 -34.24 2.20 -3.31
CA ARG A 242 -34.52 1.52 -2.02
C ARG A 242 -35.10 0.10 -2.14
N LYS A 243 -35.57 -0.29 -3.33
CA LYS A 243 -36.10 -1.63 -3.60
C LYS A 243 -34.97 -2.65 -3.86
N GLU A 244 -33.80 -2.20 -4.31
CA GLU A 244 -32.67 -3.04 -4.68
C GLU A 244 -31.60 -3.12 -3.57
N ALA A 245 -31.31 -2.00 -2.90
CA ALA A 245 -30.39 -1.95 -1.77
C ALA A 245 -31.15 -1.89 -0.44
N ALA A 246 -30.75 -2.71 0.54
CA ALA A 246 -31.39 -2.74 1.85
C ALA A 246 -31.25 -1.41 2.59
N PHE A 247 -30.09 -0.77 2.47
CA PHE A 247 -29.81 0.56 2.99
C PHE A 247 -28.68 1.22 2.19
N HIS A 248 -28.50 2.51 2.42
CA HIS A 248 -27.38 3.30 1.91
C HIS A 248 -26.61 3.88 3.09
N LEU A 249 -25.33 3.55 3.17
CA LEU A 249 -24.36 4.13 4.09
C LEU A 249 -23.52 5.16 3.31
N SER A 250 -23.42 6.38 3.83
CA SER A 250 -22.51 7.38 3.29
C SER A 250 -21.65 7.98 4.38
N GLY A 251 -20.41 8.32 4.06
CA GLY A 251 -19.56 9.03 5.01
C GLY A 251 -18.23 9.48 4.44
N GLU A 252 -17.53 10.29 5.22
CA GLU A 252 -16.15 10.70 4.92
C GLU A 252 -15.18 9.55 5.21
N PRO A 253 -14.08 9.43 4.45
CA PRO A 253 -13.08 8.38 4.63
C PRO A 253 -12.61 8.24 6.08
N LEU A 254 -12.28 9.35 6.75
CA LEU A 254 -11.86 9.34 8.15
C LEU A 254 -12.93 8.76 9.08
N VAL A 255 -14.18 9.17 8.90
CA VAL A 255 -15.28 8.70 9.76
C VAL A 255 -15.56 7.23 9.52
N LEU A 256 -15.48 6.77 8.27
CA LEU A 256 -15.61 5.34 7.95
C LEU A 256 -14.45 4.52 8.51
N ALA A 257 -13.23 5.06 8.48
CA ALA A 257 -12.05 4.43 9.08
C ALA A 257 -12.17 4.31 10.61
N GLU A 258 -12.59 5.38 11.30
CA GLU A 258 -12.86 5.37 12.75
C GLU A 258 -13.93 4.33 13.10
N LEU A 259 -15.01 4.26 12.31
CA LEU A 259 -16.06 3.27 12.49
C LEU A 259 -15.53 1.84 12.38
N LEU A 260 -14.66 1.56 11.40
CA LEU A 260 -14.00 0.25 11.24
C LEU A 260 -12.98 -0.03 12.34
N ALA A 261 -12.29 0.99 12.84
CA ALA A 261 -11.39 0.88 13.98
C ALA A 261 -12.12 0.52 15.28
N GLY A 262 -13.44 0.64 15.31
CA GLY A 262 -14.25 0.40 16.51
C GLY A 262 -14.26 1.61 17.46
N ASP A 263 -13.72 2.74 17.00
CA ASP A 263 -13.84 4.00 17.73
C ASP A 263 -15.33 4.32 17.82
N ARG A 264 -15.84 4.32 19.05
CA ARG A 264 -17.25 4.54 19.35
C ARG A 264 -17.61 6.02 19.21
N THR A 265 -17.13 6.71 18.17
CA THR A 265 -17.66 8.01 17.79
C THR A 265 -19.16 7.80 17.59
N ARG A 266 -19.94 8.44 18.47
CA ARG A 266 -21.35 8.13 18.71
C ARG A 266 -22.11 8.18 17.38
N ILE A 267 -22.41 7.02 16.79
CA ILE A 267 -23.31 6.83 15.63
C ILE A 267 -24.71 7.44 15.92
N GLY A 268 -24.98 7.83 17.16
CA GLY A 268 -26.30 8.19 17.64
C GLY A 268 -26.67 9.67 17.74
N ARG A 269 -25.76 10.68 17.79
CA ARG A 269 -26.28 12.06 18.00
C ARG A 269 -25.46 13.31 17.64
N PHE A 270 -24.14 13.30 17.40
CA PHE A 270 -23.41 14.59 17.29
C PHE A 270 -22.17 14.63 16.38
N ARG A 271 -22.05 13.77 15.34
CA ARG A 271 -21.08 14.05 14.26
C ARG A 271 -21.69 13.90 12.86
N PRO A 272 -21.57 14.92 11.98
CA PRO A 272 -22.16 14.94 10.62
C PRO A 272 -21.47 14.00 9.60
N GLY A 273 -20.66 13.06 10.07
CA GLY A 273 -19.68 12.35 9.26
C GLY A 273 -20.18 11.12 8.51
N ALA A 274 -21.06 10.32 9.13
CA ALA A 274 -21.62 9.11 8.52
C ALA A 274 -23.14 9.05 8.67
N ARG A 275 -23.84 8.72 7.58
CA ARG A 275 -25.30 8.71 7.50
C ARG A 275 -25.79 7.38 6.95
N VAL A 276 -26.75 6.78 7.64
CA VAL A 276 -27.46 5.59 7.18
C VAL A 276 -28.89 5.96 6.80
N THR A 277 -29.29 5.64 5.57
CA THR A 277 -30.66 5.81 5.07
C THR A 277 -31.23 4.47 4.60
N GLY A 278 -32.56 4.30 4.58
CA GLY A 278 -33.20 3.03 4.27
C GLY A 278 -33.44 2.15 5.51
N ARG A 279 -33.33 0.82 5.38
CA ARG A 279 -33.68 -0.14 6.43
C ARG A 279 -32.58 -0.22 7.49
N ARG A 280 -32.55 0.75 8.42
CA ARG A 280 -31.53 0.85 9.50
C ARG A 280 -31.32 -0.42 10.33
N LYS A 281 -32.37 -1.26 10.50
CA LYS A 281 -32.25 -2.55 11.20
C LYS A 281 -31.25 -3.47 10.50
N ARG A 282 -31.19 -3.48 9.16
CA ARG A 282 -30.24 -4.27 8.37
C ARG A 282 -28.80 -3.76 8.49
N ALA A 283 -28.61 -2.45 8.63
CA ALA A 283 -27.29 -1.87 8.86
C ALA A 283 -26.66 -2.28 10.22
N LYS A 284 -27.44 -2.86 11.15
CA LYS A 284 -26.88 -3.41 12.40
C LYS A 284 -25.94 -4.58 12.17
N ALA A 285 -26.07 -5.31 11.05
CA ALA A 285 -25.16 -6.40 10.69
C ALA A 285 -23.70 -5.89 10.56
N LEU A 286 -23.50 -4.66 10.07
CA LEU A 286 -22.16 -4.07 9.95
C LEU A 286 -21.46 -3.77 11.28
N ARG A 287 -22.17 -3.90 12.42
CA ARG A 287 -21.58 -3.66 13.75
C ARG A 287 -20.63 -4.78 14.19
N THR A 288 -20.62 -5.91 13.50
CA THR A 288 -19.65 -6.99 13.75
C THR A 288 -18.28 -6.69 13.15
N LEU A 289 -18.22 -5.87 12.09
CA LEU A 289 -16.97 -5.55 11.40
C LEU A 289 -15.89 -5.00 12.36
N PRO A 290 -16.18 -4.04 13.25
CA PRO A 290 -15.16 -3.52 14.15
C PRO A 290 -14.75 -4.50 15.26
N ALA A 291 -15.50 -5.58 15.50
CA ALA A 291 -15.09 -6.62 16.44
C ALA A 291 -14.21 -7.70 15.76
N ALA A 292 -14.27 -7.83 14.43
CA ALA A 292 -13.54 -8.86 13.71
C ALA A 292 -12.05 -8.54 13.56
N SER A 293 -11.18 -9.25 14.26
CA SER A 293 -9.74 -9.20 14.00
C SER A 293 -9.45 -9.80 12.62
N LEU A 294 -9.25 -8.95 11.62
CA LEU A 294 -8.95 -9.38 10.26
C LEU A 294 -7.63 -8.74 9.85
N SER A 295 -6.63 -9.60 9.67
CA SER A 295 -5.30 -9.23 9.19
C SER A 295 -5.36 -8.78 7.73
N LEU A 296 -4.34 -8.05 7.27
CA LEU A 296 -4.26 -7.64 5.86
C LEU A 296 -4.13 -8.87 4.93
N ALA A 297 -3.45 -9.93 5.38
CA ALA A 297 -3.37 -11.19 4.64
C ALA A 297 -4.75 -11.84 4.45
N GLU A 298 -5.52 -11.94 5.53
CA GLU A 298 -6.89 -12.47 5.49
C GLU A 298 -7.80 -11.61 4.62
N ALA A 299 -7.63 -10.29 4.62
CA ALA A 299 -8.38 -9.41 3.73
C ALA A 299 -8.17 -9.76 2.26
N VAL A 300 -6.90 -9.94 1.87
CA VAL A 300 -6.53 -10.26 0.48
C VAL A 300 -6.97 -11.68 0.10
N LEU A 301 -6.86 -12.64 1.03
CA LEU A 301 -7.40 -13.99 0.84
C LEU A 301 -8.93 -13.98 0.68
N ALA A 302 -9.62 -13.09 1.39
CA ALA A 302 -11.05 -12.83 1.26
C ALA A 302 -11.43 -12.03 -0.01
N GLY A 303 -10.49 -11.82 -0.93
CA GLY A 303 -10.73 -11.20 -2.22
C GLY A 303 -10.51 -9.67 -2.24
N ALA A 304 -9.98 -9.06 -1.18
CA ALA A 304 -9.58 -7.66 -1.23
C ALA A 304 -8.51 -7.48 -2.31
N ARG A 305 -8.72 -6.50 -3.19
CA ARG A 305 -7.78 -6.17 -4.26
C ARG A 305 -7.14 -4.84 -3.94
N LEU A 306 -5.88 -4.89 -3.53
CA LEU A 306 -5.13 -3.70 -3.15
C LEU A 306 -4.11 -3.38 -4.23
N GLU A 307 -4.19 -2.17 -4.76
CA GLU A 307 -3.16 -1.66 -5.64
C GLU A 307 -1.88 -1.38 -4.85
N PRO A 308 -0.69 -1.64 -5.41
CA PRO A 308 0.57 -1.44 -4.71
C PRO A 308 0.74 -0.02 -4.18
N SER A 309 0.31 0.99 -4.94
CA SER A 309 0.33 2.38 -4.49
C SER A 309 -0.44 2.62 -3.19
N LEU A 310 -1.58 1.95 -3.00
CA LEU A 310 -2.38 2.07 -1.78
C LEU A 310 -1.72 1.37 -0.58
N VAL A 311 -1.12 0.20 -0.81
CA VAL A 311 -0.39 -0.52 0.24
C VAL A 311 0.83 0.27 0.69
N TYR A 312 1.63 0.75 -0.26
CA TYR A 312 2.82 1.54 0.02
C TYR A 312 2.48 2.90 0.66
N ALA A 313 1.36 3.53 0.29
CA ALA A 313 0.86 4.72 0.96
C ALA A 313 0.42 4.46 2.41
N ALA A 314 -0.10 3.28 2.73
CA ALA A 314 -0.51 2.91 4.08
C ALA A 314 0.67 2.45 4.97
N LEU A 315 1.76 1.98 4.36
CA LEU A 315 2.91 1.39 5.07
C LEU A 315 3.52 2.32 6.13
N PRO A 316 3.72 3.64 5.90
CA PRO A 316 4.15 4.59 6.93
C PRO A 316 3.36 4.56 8.23
N TYR A 317 2.06 4.28 8.14
CA TYR A 317 1.16 4.32 9.29
C TYR A 317 1.01 2.95 9.97
N ALA A 318 1.42 1.89 9.28
CA ALA A 318 1.38 0.52 9.78
C ALA A 318 2.68 0.11 10.50
N VAL A 319 3.79 0.80 10.24
CA VAL A 319 5.08 0.60 10.92
C VAL A 319 5.25 1.64 12.02
N ALA A 320 5.45 1.18 13.25
CA ALA A 320 5.68 2.07 14.38
C ALA A 320 7.04 2.78 14.24
N PRO A 321 7.15 4.10 14.48
CA PRO A 321 8.42 4.84 14.41
C PRO A 321 9.52 4.25 15.32
N GLU A 322 9.15 3.60 16.42
CA GLU A 322 10.10 2.99 17.33
C GLU A 322 10.84 1.80 16.69
N TRP A 323 10.25 1.16 15.67
CA TRP A 323 10.87 0.04 14.96
C TRP A 323 11.98 0.49 14.01
N THR A 324 11.97 1.76 13.59
CA THR A 324 12.99 2.34 12.70
C THR A 324 14.19 2.87 13.48
N ARG A 325 14.17 2.81 14.83
CA ARG A 325 15.28 3.27 15.66
C ARG A 325 16.56 2.47 15.37
N GLY A 326 17.67 3.17 15.17
CA GLY A 326 18.96 2.61 14.77
C GLY A 326 19.06 2.20 13.30
N HIS A 327 18.06 2.50 12.47
CA HIS A 327 18.03 2.15 11.06
C HIS A 327 17.93 3.40 10.19
N VAL A 328 18.85 3.51 9.22
CA VAL A 328 18.83 4.55 8.18
C VAL A 328 19.15 3.88 6.85
N PHE A 329 18.17 3.82 5.96
CA PHE A 329 18.32 3.26 4.62
C PHE A 329 17.14 3.65 3.72
N THR A 330 17.30 3.49 2.41
CA THR A 330 16.27 3.65 1.39
C THR A 330 16.19 2.39 0.53
N VAL A 331 14.99 1.79 0.44
CA VAL A 331 14.72 0.63 -0.43
C VAL A 331 13.74 1.03 -1.53
N ALA A 332 14.15 0.88 -2.79
CA ALA A 332 13.26 1.00 -3.93
C ALA A 332 12.50 -0.31 -4.17
N GLN A 333 11.18 -0.22 -4.33
CA GLN A 333 10.30 -1.34 -4.68
C GLN A 333 9.77 -1.14 -6.09
N GLU A 334 10.12 -2.04 -6.99
CA GLU A 334 9.75 -2.00 -8.41
C GLU A 334 8.81 -3.16 -8.73
N ILE A 335 7.66 -2.84 -9.35
CA ILE A 335 6.71 -3.85 -9.84
C ILE A 335 6.69 -3.80 -11.36
N THR A 336 7.17 -4.88 -11.97
CA THR A 336 7.53 -4.91 -13.40
C THR A 336 6.40 -4.53 -14.36
N GLU A 337 5.16 -4.87 -14.03
CA GLU A 337 3.97 -4.68 -14.86
C GLU A 337 3.38 -3.26 -14.75
N LEU A 338 3.80 -2.47 -13.77
CA LEU A 338 3.30 -1.11 -13.54
C LEU A 338 4.14 -0.03 -14.22
N GLY A 339 5.03 -0.44 -15.14
CA GLY A 339 5.91 0.46 -15.89
C GLY A 339 7.11 0.94 -15.05
N PRO A 340 7.73 2.07 -15.41
CA PRO A 340 8.95 2.57 -14.74
C PRO A 340 8.62 3.25 -13.41
N ARG A 341 7.67 2.72 -12.63
CA ARG A 341 7.27 3.26 -11.33
C ARG A 341 7.95 2.46 -10.22
N ALA A 342 8.49 3.18 -9.25
CA ALA A 342 9.07 2.59 -8.06
C ALA A 342 8.61 3.35 -6.81
N TRP A 343 8.41 2.61 -5.72
CA TRP A 343 8.13 3.18 -4.41
C TRP A 343 9.40 3.15 -3.57
N TYR A 344 9.87 4.33 -3.17
CA TYR A 344 11.09 4.48 -2.37
C TYR A 344 10.69 4.57 -0.91
N VAL A 345 10.96 3.49 -0.17
CA VAL A 345 10.68 3.38 1.26
C VAL A 345 11.93 3.80 2.01
N THR A 346 11.86 4.94 2.69
CA THR A 346 12.98 5.50 3.45
C THR A 346 12.75 5.29 4.94
N ALA A 347 13.71 4.66 5.60
CA ALA A 347 13.79 4.56 7.05
C ALA A 347 14.79 5.58 7.60
N ARG A 348 14.41 6.24 8.68
CA ARG A 348 15.28 7.15 9.45
C ARG A 348 15.11 6.84 10.94
N ASP A 349 16.17 7.07 11.71
CA ASP A 349 16.28 6.67 13.11
C ASP A 349 15.12 7.23 13.98
N GLY A 350 14.21 6.34 14.38
CA GLY A 350 13.09 6.67 15.27
C GLY A 350 11.98 7.51 14.61
N VAL A 351 12.02 7.67 13.28
CA VAL A 351 11.04 8.45 12.51
C VAL A 351 10.12 7.51 11.75
N ARG A 352 8.87 7.93 11.55
CA ARG A 352 7.91 7.26 10.65
C ARG A 352 8.56 7.03 9.28
N LEU A 353 8.33 5.86 8.69
CA LEU A 353 8.78 5.61 7.31
C LEU A 353 8.21 6.68 6.38
N SER A 354 9.00 7.14 5.41
CA SER A 354 8.49 7.93 4.29
C SER A 354 8.46 7.06 3.05
N VAL A 355 7.39 7.20 2.27
CA VAL A 355 7.22 6.49 1.01
C VAL A 355 6.89 7.50 -0.06
N VAL A 356 7.68 7.50 -1.12
CA VAL A 356 7.47 8.39 -2.27
C VAL A 356 7.47 7.56 -3.55
N GLU A 357 6.51 7.82 -4.41
CA GLU A 357 6.48 7.27 -5.76
C GLU A 357 7.37 8.13 -6.68
N HIS A 358 8.32 7.50 -7.34
CA HIS A 358 9.18 8.14 -8.33
C HIS A 358 9.37 7.24 -9.54
N ALA A 359 9.96 7.79 -10.60
CA ALA A 359 10.48 6.98 -11.69
C ALA A 359 11.53 6.00 -11.15
N ALA A 360 11.57 4.80 -11.72
CA ALA A 360 12.59 3.80 -11.43
C ALA A 360 13.99 4.35 -11.77
N GLY A 361 15.00 3.89 -11.01
CA GLY A 361 16.41 4.25 -11.23
C GLY A 361 16.95 5.43 -10.42
N ALA A 362 16.17 6.02 -9.50
CA ALA A 362 16.73 6.94 -8.50
C ALA A 362 17.61 6.18 -7.50
N ALA A 363 18.55 6.89 -6.86
CA ALA A 363 19.50 6.28 -5.93
C ALA A 363 18.78 5.68 -4.71
N ALA A 364 19.07 4.42 -4.41
CA ALA A 364 18.60 3.70 -3.23
C ALA A 364 19.69 2.75 -2.74
N ASP A 365 19.70 2.42 -1.45
CA ASP A 365 20.66 1.48 -0.87
C ASP A 365 20.39 0.05 -1.36
N ALA A 366 19.12 -0.26 -1.64
CA ALA A 366 18.71 -1.49 -2.26
C ALA A 366 17.51 -1.30 -3.19
N THR A 367 17.41 -2.17 -4.20
CA THR A 367 16.26 -2.26 -5.11
C THR A 367 15.71 -3.66 -5.07
N VAL A 368 14.40 -3.77 -4.91
CA VAL A 368 13.64 -5.01 -4.96
C VAL A 368 12.73 -4.96 -6.17
N THR A 369 13.00 -5.80 -7.17
CA THR A 369 12.18 -5.91 -8.37
C THR A 369 11.34 -7.18 -8.28
N MET A 370 10.03 -7.09 -8.48
CA MET A 370 9.11 -8.25 -8.42
C MET A 370 7.96 -8.12 -9.41
N SER A 371 7.30 -9.25 -9.72
CA SER A 371 6.07 -9.26 -10.50
C SER A 371 4.87 -8.84 -9.64
N ARG A 372 3.76 -8.43 -10.27
CA ARG A 372 2.49 -8.16 -9.58
C ARG A 372 1.98 -9.42 -8.89
N ALA A 373 2.15 -10.59 -9.51
CA ALA A 373 1.78 -11.86 -8.90
C ALA A 373 2.61 -12.15 -7.63
N ALA A 374 3.91 -11.86 -7.66
CA ALA A 374 4.77 -11.98 -6.47
C ALA A 374 4.36 -11.02 -5.35
N PHE A 375 3.99 -9.78 -5.71
CA PHE A 375 3.46 -8.80 -4.77
C PHE A 375 2.14 -9.27 -4.13
N ASP A 376 1.19 -9.77 -4.92
CA ASP A 376 -0.09 -10.28 -4.41
C ASP A 376 0.12 -11.47 -3.47
N ARG A 377 1.06 -12.38 -3.77
CA ARG A 377 1.43 -13.48 -2.86
C ARG A 377 2.08 -12.98 -1.58
N LEU A 378 2.95 -11.97 -1.68
CA LEU A 378 3.53 -11.32 -0.51
C LEU A 378 2.43 -10.75 0.39
N LEU A 379 1.41 -10.09 -0.17
CA LEU A 379 0.28 -9.59 0.62
C LEU A 379 -0.52 -10.70 1.30
N LYS A 380 -0.68 -11.86 0.66
CA LYS A 380 -1.37 -13.03 1.23
C LYS A 380 -0.53 -13.77 2.28
N GLY A 381 0.75 -13.44 2.42
CA GLY A 381 1.69 -14.21 3.24
C GLY A 381 2.04 -15.57 2.64
N GLU A 382 1.80 -15.77 1.34
CA GLU A 382 2.16 -16.99 0.62
C GLU A 382 3.66 -17.00 0.28
N ARG A 383 4.24 -18.19 0.16
CA ARG A 383 5.62 -18.34 -0.33
C ARG A 383 5.67 -17.99 -1.82
N ALA A 384 6.72 -17.26 -2.20
CA ALA A 384 7.00 -17.02 -3.62
C ALA A 384 7.34 -18.33 -4.34
N THR A 385 6.76 -18.52 -5.51
CA THR A 385 7.08 -19.65 -6.42
C THR A 385 8.48 -19.42 -7.01
N PRO A 386 9.27 -20.47 -7.32
CA PRO A 386 10.65 -20.31 -7.79
C PRO A 386 10.85 -19.37 -9.01
N GLY A 387 9.85 -19.22 -9.88
CA GLY A 387 9.89 -18.29 -11.03
C GLY A 387 9.48 -16.85 -10.71
N ASP A 388 8.89 -16.61 -9.54
CA ASP A 388 8.35 -15.31 -9.09
C ASP A 388 9.14 -14.75 -7.90
N LEU A 389 10.38 -15.21 -7.71
CA LEU A 389 11.22 -14.74 -6.61
C LEU A 389 11.63 -13.28 -6.87
N PRO A 390 11.47 -12.38 -5.87
CA PRO A 390 11.92 -11.00 -6.01
C PRO A 390 13.43 -10.95 -6.22
N VAL A 391 13.87 -10.14 -7.18
CA VAL A 391 15.28 -9.88 -7.46
C VAL A 391 15.74 -8.73 -6.58
N ILE A 392 16.74 -8.98 -5.75
CA ILE A 392 17.28 -7.97 -4.82
C ILE A 392 18.67 -7.54 -5.28
N ARG A 393 18.86 -6.24 -5.46
CA ARG A 393 20.15 -5.56 -5.73
C ARG A 393 20.48 -4.60 -4.59
N GLY A 394 21.76 -4.45 -4.25
CA GLY A 394 22.20 -3.58 -3.15
C GLY A 394 22.16 -4.23 -1.76
N ASP A 395 21.88 -3.45 -0.72
CA ASP A 395 21.93 -3.87 0.68
C ASP A 395 20.79 -4.84 1.05
N ARG A 396 21.14 -6.13 1.15
CA ARG A 396 20.20 -7.20 1.54
C ARG A 396 19.75 -7.11 2.99
N LYS A 397 20.54 -6.50 3.89
CA LYS A 397 20.18 -6.34 5.30
C LYS A 397 19.06 -5.32 5.45
N ALA A 398 19.12 -4.20 4.71
CA ALA A 398 18.04 -3.21 4.64
C ALA A 398 16.73 -3.86 4.16
N VAL A 399 16.78 -4.65 3.08
CA VAL A 399 15.60 -5.36 2.55
C VAL A 399 15.04 -6.38 3.55
N ALA A 400 15.88 -7.18 4.20
CA ALA A 400 15.45 -8.14 5.21
C ALA A 400 14.79 -7.44 6.42
N THR A 401 15.32 -6.29 6.82
CA THR A 401 14.77 -5.47 7.91
C THR A 401 13.39 -4.92 7.54
N LEU A 402 13.27 -4.32 6.36
CA LEU A 402 11.99 -3.82 5.85
C LEU A 402 10.95 -4.94 5.74
N LYS A 403 11.34 -6.11 5.22
CA LYS A 403 10.46 -7.29 5.13
C LYS A 403 9.94 -7.71 6.51
N ARG A 404 10.80 -7.69 7.53
CA ARG A 404 10.39 -8.03 8.89
C ARG A 404 9.34 -7.06 9.42
N TRP A 405 9.50 -5.75 9.20
CA TRP A 405 8.51 -4.76 9.62
C TRP A 405 7.18 -4.93 8.88
N THR A 406 7.21 -5.21 7.57
CA THR A 406 5.98 -5.41 6.79
C THR A 406 5.26 -6.70 7.19
N ASP A 407 6.00 -7.77 7.53
CA ASP A 407 5.43 -9.00 8.06
C ASP A 407 4.72 -8.75 9.41
N LEU A 408 5.32 -7.97 10.31
CA LEU A 408 4.74 -7.59 11.60
C LEU A 408 3.55 -6.63 11.48
N ALA A 409 3.56 -5.75 10.49
CA ALA A 409 2.46 -4.82 10.25
C ALA A 409 1.22 -5.53 9.63
N ARG A 410 1.43 -6.70 9.01
CA ARG A 410 0.38 -7.50 8.37
C ARG A 410 -0.34 -8.42 9.33
N SER A 411 0.37 -8.97 10.33
CA SER A 411 -0.20 -9.79 11.41
C SER A 411 -1.07 -8.96 12.33
#